data_AF-A0A8D5U411-F1
#
_entry.id   AF-A0A8D5U411-F1
#
_cell.length_a   1.000
_cell.length_b   1.000
_cell.length_c   1.000
_cell.angle_alpha   90.00
_cell.angle_beta   90.00
_cell.angle_gamma   90.00
#
_symmetry.space_group_name_H-M   'P 1'
#
loop_
_entity.id
_entity.type
_entity.pdbx_description
1 polymer ?
#
loop_
_entity_poly.entity_id
_entity_poly.type
_entity_poly.pdbx_seq_one_letter_code
_entity_poly.pdbx_strand_id
1 'polypeptide(L)'
;MSFPKNGFSLNLFPLPFLSSVDSSYTVVYTRRSELEAFTLYRTLSQLSEKTVRLIDLYNFLFSERPYTDSDNIIAFLNDKNDVIPFLDSMWSLGGRGYLITCNVDLKKGKGNVELITRNGELCEIETSLSIVKGIAGTTKGKRSEELLNELNSINTLAEWLKEKLGEMTFDGIIVLSPILLPARWLMEKYLNTEVKGHEDFLGTGGAYIFITTGGDVLTVRRMEFELRSNGKSVKEYTFDVDPLLAPIYLSLLTYLFKQPAGVL
;
A
#
# COMPACT_ATOMS: atom_id res chain seq x y z
N MET A 1 -22.37 -11.30 12.62
CA MET A 1 -21.24 -10.34 12.50
C MET A 1 -21.84 -8.97 12.30
N SER A 2 -21.56 -8.01 13.19
CA SER A 2 -22.06 -6.63 13.04
C SER A 2 -21.01 -5.80 12.31
N PHE A 3 -21.30 -5.43 11.07
CA PHE A 3 -20.53 -4.41 10.36
C PHE A 3 -20.53 -3.10 11.16
N PRO A 4 -19.45 -2.30 11.13
CA PRO A 4 -19.49 -0.96 11.69
C PRO A 4 -20.70 -0.22 11.13
N LYS A 5 -21.54 0.35 12.00
CA LYS A 5 -22.77 1.08 11.63
C LYS A 5 -22.49 2.34 10.80
N ASN A 6 -21.23 2.76 10.71
CA ASN A 6 -20.82 4.01 10.10
C ASN A 6 -20.02 3.70 8.83
N GLY A 7 -20.42 4.32 7.71
CA GLY A 7 -19.57 4.35 6.51
C GLY A 7 -18.24 5.03 6.78
N PHE A 8 -17.34 4.98 5.80
CA PHE A 8 -16.08 5.73 5.83
C PHE A 8 -16.17 6.94 4.91
N SER A 9 -15.31 7.93 5.14
CA SER A 9 -15.12 9.08 4.26
C SER A 9 -13.65 9.11 3.85
N LEU A 10 -13.40 9.31 2.56
CA LEU A 10 -12.06 9.41 1.99
C LEU A 10 -11.78 10.86 1.61
N ASN A 11 -10.70 11.42 2.16
CA ASN A 11 -10.29 12.79 1.90
C ASN A 11 -9.02 12.79 1.03
N LEU A 12 -9.21 12.64 -0.28
CA LEU A 12 -8.11 12.72 -1.25
C LEU A 12 -7.55 14.14 -1.31
N PHE A 13 -6.24 14.26 -1.48
CA PHE A 13 -5.53 15.54 -1.42
C PHE A 13 -4.46 15.63 -2.51
N PRO A 14 -4.13 16.85 -2.99
CA PRO A 14 -3.06 17.00 -3.96
C PRO A 14 -1.70 16.74 -3.30
N LEU A 15 -0.83 16.02 -4.02
CA LEU A 15 0.58 15.86 -3.67
C LEU A 15 1.41 16.74 -4.62
N PRO A 16 2.03 17.82 -4.12
CA PRO A 16 2.60 18.88 -4.96
C PRO A 16 3.78 18.39 -5.82
N PHE A 17 4.48 17.34 -5.39
CA PHE A 17 5.66 16.82 -6.07
C PHE A 17 5.34 15.97 -7.30
N LEU A 18 4.12 15.41 -7.44
CA LEU A 18 3.81 14.39 -8.44
C LEU A 18 4.06 14.83 -9.88
N SER A 19 3.82 16.11 -10.20
CA SER A 19 4.08 16.66 -11.53
C SER A 19 5.55 16.74 -11.90
N SER A 20 6.44 16.75 -10.90
CA SER A 20 7.89 16.90 -11.06
C SER A 20 8.67 15.58 -10.93
N VAL A 21 8.01 14.47 -10.59
CA VAL A 21 8.68 13.18 -10.42
C VAL A 21 9.12 12.63 -11.77
N ASP A 22 10.38 12.24 -11.87
CA ASP A 22 10.99 11.57 -13.01
C ASP A 22 11.91 10.42 -12.54
N SER A 23 12.66 9.82 -13.47
CA SER A 23 13.53 8.68 -13.18
C SER A 23 14.75 9.00 -12.31
N SER A 24 15.03 10.29 -12.03
CA SER A 24 16.08 10.67 -11.08
C SER A 24 15.68 10.44 -9.63
N TYR A 25 14.39 10.27 -9.35
CA TYR A 25 13.89 10.11 -7.99
C TYR A 25 14.12 8.71 -7.43
N THR A 26 14.44 8.68 -6.13
CA THR A 26 14.47 7.45 -5.33
C THR A 26 13.35 7.47 -4.30
N VAL A 27 12.52 6.44 -4.32
CA VAL A 27 11.44 6.21 -3.36
C VAL A 27 11.96 5.35 -2.21
N VAL A 28 11.93 5.90 -1.00
CA VAL A 28 12.36 5.24 0.23
C VAL A 28 11.13 4.85 1.05
N TYR A 29 11.10 3.63 1.57
CA TYR A 29 9.95 3.13 2.32
C TYR A 29 10.36 2.17 3.43
N THR A 30 9.39 1.77 4.25
CA THR A 30 9.52 0.66 5.21
C THR A 30 8.36 -0.30 4.98
N ARG A 31 8.37 -1.47 5.62
CA ARG A 31 7.21 -2.38 5.64
C ARG A 31 5.89 -1.67 5.98
N ARG A 32 5.91 -0.65 6.84
CA ARG A 32 4.71 0.09 7.29
C ARG A 32 4.14 1.08 6.28
N SER A 33 4.86 1.31 5.19
CA SER A 33 4.55 2.25 4.13
C SER A 33 4.68 1.63 2.73
N GLU A 34 4.63 0.29 2.67
CA GLU A 34 4.64 -0.48 1.42
C GLU A 34 3.48 -0.05 0.50
N LEU A 35 2.28 0.17 1.04
CA LEU A 35 1.12 0.52 0.23
C LEU A 35 1.39 1.80 -0.58
N GLU A 36 1.77 2.89 0.07
CA GLU A 36 1.99 4.19 -0.56
C GLU A 36 3.17 4.16 -1.55
N ALA A 37 4.29 3.55 -1.12
CA ALA A 37 5.52 3.50 -1.91
C ALA A 37 5.36 2.65 -3.18
N PHE A 38 4.77 1.46 -3.06
CA PHE A 38 4.51 0.61 -4.23
C PHE A 38 3.41 1.18 -5.11
N THR A 39 2.40 1.86 -4.55
CA THR A 39 1.43 2.60 -5.37
C THR A 39 2.13 3.65 -6.22
N LEU A 40 2.98 4.51 -5.64
CA LEU A 40 3.74 5.51 -6.41
C LEU A 40 4.58 4.86 -7.52
N TYR A 41 5.40 3.88 -7.15
CA TYR A 41 6.27 3.17 -8.08
C TYR A 41 5.49 2.55 -9.25
N ARG A 42 4.42 1.80 -8.95
CA ARG A 42 3.63 1.10 -9.97
C ARG A 42 2.82 2.07 -10.82
N THR A 43 2.22 3.11 -10.23
CA THR A 43 1.44 4.09 -10.99
C THR A 43 2.32 4.88 -11.96
N LEU A 44 3.51 5.32 -11.53
CA LEU A 44 4.47 5.98 -12.42
C LEU A 44 4.90 5.08 -13.58
N SER A 45 5.24 3.82 -13.28
CA SER A 45 5.69 2.87 -14.29
C SER A 45 4.60 2.49 -15.28
N GLN A 46 3.38 2.24 -14.81
CA GLN A 46 2.30 1.70 -15.63
C GLN A 46 1.47 2.76 -16.37
N LEU A 47 1.36 3.97 -15.83
CA LEU A 47 0.58 5.04 -16.46
C LEU A 47 1.49 6.04 -17.19
N SER A 48 2.62 6.42 -16.60
CA SER A 48 3.49 7.47 -17.15
C SER A 48 4.78 6.95 -17.78
N GLU A 49 4.99 5.62 -17.82
CA GLU A 49 6.23 4.97 -18.29
C GLU A 49 7.50 5.45 -17.58
N LYS A 50 7.35 6.04 -16.39
CA LYS A 50 8.44 6.55 -15.57
C LYS A 50 8.88 5.47 -14.59
N THR A 51 10.16 5.13 -14.59
CA THR A 51 10.73 4.18 -13.64
C THR A 51 11.51 4.94 -12.58
N VAL A 52 11.06 4.86 -11.33
CA VAL A 52 11.78 5.39 -10.16
C VAL A 52 12.46 4.25 -9.43
N ARG A 53 13.55 4.54 -8.72
CA ARG A 53 14.18 3.54 -7.85
C ARG A 53 13.33 3.37 -6.59
N LEU A 54 13.18 2.14 -6.11
CA LEU A 54 12.46 1.81 -4.88
C LEU A 54 13.40 1.07 -3.93
N ILE A 55 13.56 1.58 -2.70
CA ILE A 55 14.55 1.05 -1.74
C ILE A 55 13.99 1.07 -0.30
N ASP A 56 14.25 0.02 0.46
CA ASP A 56 13.95 -0.03 1.89
C ASP A 56 14.83 0.98 2.67
N LEU A 57 14.27 1.57 3.72
CA LEU A 57 14.91 2.58 4.54
C LEU A 57 16.29 2.16 5.04
N TYR A 58 16.46 0.93 5.52
CA TYR A 58 17.73 0.52 6.09
C TYR A 58 18.82 0.36 5.02
N ASN A 59 18.44 -0.16 3.85
CA ASN A 59 19.34 -0.19 2.70
C ASN A 59 19.70 1.24 2.26
N PHE A 60 18.73 2.15 2.24
CA PHE A 60 18.98 3.55 1.93
C PHE A 60 19.94 4.20 2.93
N LEU A 61 19.68 4.08 4.23
CA LEU A 61 20.45 4.75 5.29
C LEU A 61 21.88 4.22 5.42
N PHE A 62 22.06 2.91 5.28
CA PHE A 62 23.34 2.28 5.63
C PHE A 62 24.17 1.82 4.44
N SER A 63 23.55 1.59 3.28
CA SER A 63 24.24 1.01 2.11
C SER A 63 24.30 1.94 0.90
N GLU A 64 23.37 2.89 0.79
CA GLU A 64 23.34 3.80 -0.35
C GLU A 64 23.76 5.21 0.04
N ARG A 65 22.97 5.85 0.91
CA ARG A 65 23.10 7.28 1.19
C ARG A 65 24.51 7.72 1.63
N PRO A 66 25.27 6.95 2.43
CA PRO A 66 26.64 7.32 2.80
C PRO A 66 27.65 7.26 1.63
N TYR A 67 27.30 6.61 0.52
CA TYR A 67 28.20 6.30 -0.59
C TYR A 67 27.76 6.90 -1.92
N THR A 68 26.56 7.49 -2.00
CA THR A 68 26.02 8.10 -3.21
C THR A 68 25.47 9.50 -2.94
N ASP A 69 25.66 10.40 -3.92
CA ASP A 69 24.99 11.70 -3.97
C ASP A 69 23.56 11.55 -4.53
N SER A 70 22.78 10.66 -3.92
CA SER A 70 21.38 10.45 -4.30
C SER A 70 20.56 11.69 -3.91
N ASP A 71 20.38 12.57 -4.89
CA ASP A 71 19.48 13.72 -4.83
C ASP A 71 18.07 13.33 -5.26
N ASN A 72 17.05 14.04 -4.74
CA ASN A 72 15.63 13.86 -5.06
C ASN A 72 15.02 12.57 -4.47
N ILE A 73 14.80 12.60 -3.15
CA ILE A 73 14.21 11.50 -2.41
C ILE A 73 12.71 11.72 -2.19
N ILE A 74 11.90 10.68 -2.33
CA ILE A 74 10.51 10.66 -1.84
C ILE A 74 10.43 9.54 -0.80
N ALA A 75 10.32 9.91 0.47
CA ALA A 75 10.23 8.94 1.56
C ALA A 75 8.79 8.82 2.05
N PHE A 76 8.29 7.59 2.18
CA PHE A 76 7.07 7.29 2.91
C PHE A 76 7.45 6.60 4.22
N LEU A 77 7.29 7.26 5.37
CA LEU A 77 7.70 6.73 6.67
C LEU A 77 6.62 7.02 7.73
N ASN A 78 6.06 5.95 8.29
CA ASN A 78 4.90 6.02 9.20
C ASN A 78 5.25 5.68 10.66
N ASP A 79 6.54 5.59 11.01
CA ASP A 79 7.03 5.47 12.40
C ASP A 79 8.00 6.61 12.70
N LYS A 80 7.82 7.26 13.86
CA LYS A 80 8.73 8.29 14.36
C LYS A 80 10.17 7.81 14.47
N ASN A 81 10.39 6.56 14.85
CA ASN A 81 11.71 5.94 14.98
C ASN A 81 12.41 5.72 13.64
N ASP A 82 11.66 5.66 12.54
CA ASP A 82 12.19 5.58 11.18
C ASP A 82 12.43 6.99 10.59
N VAL A 83 11.52 7.92 10.91
CA VAL A 83 11.58 9.30 10.42
C VAL A 83 12.78 10.06 10.98
N ILE A 84 13.07 9.95 12.28
CA ILE A 84 14.15 10.73 12.90
C ILE A 84 15.52 10.39 12.26
N PRO A 85 15.94 9.11 12.19
CA PRO A 85 17.19 8.75 11.52
C PRO A 85 17.23 9.15 10.04
N PHE A 86 16.09 9.05 9.33
CA PHE A 86 16.00 9.50 7.95
C PHE A 86 16.29 11.00 7.81
N LEU A 87 15.61 11.84 8.58
CA LEU A 87 15.80 13.29 8.56
C LEU A 87 17.21 13.70 8.98
N ASP A 88 17.79 13.01 9.98
CA ASP A 88 19.15 13.25 10.43
C ASP A 88 20.19 12.91 9.36
N SER A 89 20.02 11.77 8.67
CA SER A 89 20.87 11.37 7.55
C SER A 89 20.76 12.33 6.37
N MET A 90 19.53 12.67 5.97
CA MET A 90 19.29 13.61 4.87
C MET A 90 19.88 14.98 5.16
N TRP A 91 19.72 15.50 6.37
CA TRP A 91 20.33 16.78 6.75
C TRP A 91 21.86 16.74 6.76
N SER A 92 22.44 15.71 7.37
CA SER A 92 23.89 15.61 7.55
C SER A 92 24.64 15.48 6.23
N LEU A 93 24.01 14.85 5.23
CA LEU A 93 24.62 14.59 3.92
C LEU A 93 24.12 15.56 2.83
N GLY A 94 23.34 16.59 3.20
CA GLY A 94 22.85 17.61 2.27
C GLY A 94 21.78 17.13 1.28
N GLY A 95 21.07 16.06 1.60
CA GLY A 95 20.01 15.50 0.76
C GLY A 95 18.78 16.42 0.69
N ARG A 96 18.02 16.28 -0.41
CA ARG A 96 16.78 17.01 -0.68
C ARG A 96 15.66 16.06 -1.09
N GLY A 97 14.42 16.46 -0.82
CA GLY A 97 13.27 15.64 -1.21
C GLY A 97 12.00 15.93 -0.43
N TYR A 98 11.10 14.96 -0.44
CA TYR A 98 9.83 14.97 0.26
C TYR A 98 9.77 13.82 1.25
N LEU A 99 9.21 14.08 2.42
CA LEU A 99 8.87 13.07 3.41
C LEU A 99 7.36 13.11 3.64
N ILE A 100 6.70 12.00 3.34
CA ILE A 100 5.28 11.79 3.55
C ILE A 100 5.12 10.87 4.77
N THR A 101 4.32 11.31 5.74
CA THR A 101 4.07 10.53 6.96
C THR A 101 2.60 10.53 7.34
N CYS A 102 2.13 9.38 7.82
CA CYS A 102 0.81 9.19 8.38
C CYS A 102 0.86 9.02 9.90
N ASN A 103 0.12 9.85 10.63
CA ASN A 103 -0.03 9.78 12.09
C ASN A 103 1.28 9.90 12.88
N VAL A 104 2.28 10.59 12.34
CA VAL A 104 3.54 10.90 13.03
C VAL A 104 3.55 12.36 13.46
N ASP A 105 3.62 12.62 14.78
CA ASP A 105 3.69 13.99 15.30
C ASP A 105 5.06 14.61 15.06
N LEU A 106 5.17 15.31 13.92
CA LEU A 106 6.33 16.08 13.51
C LEU A 106 5.92 17.49 13.12
N LYS A 107 6.49 18.47 13.82
CA LYS A 107 6.13 19.88 13.64
C LYS A 107 6.81 20.53 12.44
N LYS A 108 8.01 20.06 12.05
CA LYS A 108 8.80 20.57 10.93
C LYS A 108 9.71 19.48 10.37
N GLY A 109 9.97 19.55 9.06
CA GLY A 109 11.07 18.80 8.43
C GLY A 109 12.44 19.30 8.90
N LYS A 110 13.50 18.64 8.43
CA LYS A 110 14.90 18.96 8.72
C LYS A 110 15.68 19.09 7.40
N GLY A 111 16.54 20.11 7.30
CA GLY A 111 17.31 20.36 6.07
C GLY A 111 16.43 20.73 4.87
N ASN A 112 16.77 20.19 3.70
CA ASN A 112 16.07 20.43 2.43
C ASN A 112 14.97 19.39 2.15
N VAL A 113 14.39 18.80 3.20
CA VAL A 113 13.31 17.82 3.10
C VAL A 113 11.99 18.49 3.45
N GLU A 114 11.09 18.58 2.47
CA GLU A 114 9.73 19.06 2.67
C GLU A 114 8.88 17.98 3.34
N LEU A 115 8.16 18.36 4.40
CA LEU A 115 7.34 17.43 5.18
C LEU A 115 5.87 17.56 4.81
N ILE A 116 5.25 16.44 4.41
CA ILE A 116 3.82 16.30 4.17
C ILE A 116 3.28 15.32 5.22
N THR A 117 2.65 15.86 6.27
CA THR A 117 2.09 15.05 7.36
C THR A 117 0.58 15.05 7.29
N ARG A 118 -0.01 13.86 7.46
CA ARG A 118 -1.45 13.65 7.46
C ARG A 118 -1.83 12.82 8.69
N ASN A 119 -3.01 13.11 9.23
CA ASN A 119 -3.56 12.41 10.39
C ASN A 119 -4.91 11.81 9.99
N GLY A 120 -5.20 10.61 10.49
CA GLY A 120 -6.44 9.89 10.21
C GLY A 120 -6.23 8.39 10.13
N GLU A 121 -7.26 7.60 10.44
CA GLU A 121 -7.20 6.14 10.42
C GLU A 121 -6.96 5.57 9.01
N LEU A 122 -7.42 6.28 7.98
CA LEU A 122 -7.29 5.90 6.57
C LEU A 122 -6.16 6.63 5.84
N CYS A 123 -5.24 7.29 6.57
CA CYS A 123 -4.22 8.15 5.99
C CYS A 123 -3.39 7.46 4.89
N GLU A 124 -2.93 6.24 5.15
CA GLU A 124 -2.13 5.44 4.22
C GLU A 124 -2.93 5.16 2.93
N ILE A 125 -4.21 4.82 3.07
CA ILE A 125 -5.15 4.54 1.97
C ILE A 125 -5.45 5.82 1.18
N GLU A 126 -5.76 6.93 1.87
CA GLU A 126 -6.03 8.23 1.25
C GLU A 126 -4.81 8.73 0.47
N THR A 127 -3.61 8.52 1.01
CA THR A 127 -2.35 8.87 0.34
C THR A 127 -2.17 8.07 -0.95
N SER A 128 -2.35 6.73 -0.90
CA SER A 128 -2.27 5.89 -2.09
C SER A 128 -3.29 6.26 -3.16
N LEU A 129 -4.55 6.49 -2.78
CA LEU A 129 -5.58 6.95 -3.73
C LEU A 129 -5.26 8.33 -4.32
N SER A 130 -4.70 9.23 -3.51
CA SER A 130 -4.26 10.55 -3.95
C SER A 130 -3.13 10.48 -4.97
N ILE A 131 -2.20 9.53 -4.79
CA ILE A 131 -1.13 9.24 -5.76
C ILE A 131 -1.72 8.78 -7.09
N VAL A 132 -2.61 7.78 -7.07
CA VAL A 132 -3.25 7.27 -8.30
C VAL A 132 -4.00 8.39 -9.00
N LYS A 133 -4.83 9.15 -8.26
CA LYS A 133 -5.60 10.26 -8.81
C LYS A 133 -4.72 11.35 -9.43
N GLY A 134 -3.65 11.74 -8.75
CA GLY A 134 -2.75 12.79 -9.20
C GLY A 134 -2.01 12.42 -10.50
N ILE A 135 -1.49 11.20 -10.58
CA ILE A 135 -0.76 10.73 -11.78
C ILE A 135 -1.73 10.45 -12.93
N ALA A 136 -2.86 9.79 -12.68
CA ALA A 136 -3.88 9.56 -13.70
C ALA A 136 -4.43 10.88 -14.26
N GLY A 137 -4.60 11.91 -13.40
CA GLY A 137 -5.05 13.25 -13.79
C GLY A 137 -4.12 14.02 -14.73
N THR A 138 -2.85 13.64 -14.79
CA THR A 138 -1.84 14.29 -15.65
C THR A 138 -1.41 13.43 -16.83
N THR A 139 -1.81 12.16 -16.84
CA THR A 139 -1.45 11.18 -17.87
C THR A 139 -2.61 11.00 -18.84
N LYS A 140 -2.33 11.05 -20.15
CA LYS A 140 -3.33 10.76 -21.19
C LYS A 140 -3.40 9.26 -21.46
N GLY A 141 -4.60 8.69 -21.45
CA GLY A 141 -4.80 7.29 -21.82
C GLY A 141 -6.12 6.74 -21.29
N LYS A 142 -6.68 5.74 -22.00
CA LYS A 142 -7.96 5.11 -21.65
C LYS A 142 -7.97 4.59 -20.20
N ARG A 143 -6.91 3.89 -19.78
CA ARG A 143 -6.79 3.35 -18.41
C ARG A 143 -6.75 4.47 -17.37
N SER A 144 -6.06 5.58 -17.63
CA SER A 144 -6.04 6.74 -16.73
C SER A 144 -7.42 7.38 -16.60
N GLU A 145 -8.17 7.51 -17.69
CA GLU A 145 -9.55 8.03 -17.69
C GLU A 145 -10.49 7.11 -16.89
N GLU A 146 -10.40 5.79 -17.09
CA GLU A 146 -11.17 4.79 -16.33
C GLU A 146 -10.88 4.89 -14.82
N LEU A 147 -9.60 4.94 -14.43
CA LEU A 147 -9.20 5.12 -13.04
C LEU A 147 -9.72 6.43 -12.44
N LEU A 148 -9.68 7.54 -13.18
CA LEU A 148 -10.22 8.81 -12.71
C LEU A 148 -11.74 8.76 -12.52
N ASN A 149 -12.46 8.14 -13.46
CA ASN A 149 -13.91 7.98 -13.36
C ASN A 149 -14.30 7.16 -12.14
N GLU A 150 -13.56 6.09 -11.87
CA GLU A 150 -13.73 5.26 -10.68
C GLU A 150 -13.45 6.05 -9.40
N LEU A 151 -12.30 6.75 -9.32
CA LEU A 151 -11.90 7.54 -8.16
C LEU A 151 -12.77 8.79 -7.93
N ASN A 152 -13.42 9.31 -8.97
CA ASN A 152 -14.42 10.38 -8.84
C ASN A 152 -15.77 9.85 -8.34
N SER A 153 -16.03 8.55 -8.52
CA SER A 153 -17.22 7.85 -8.03
C SER A 153 -16.99 7.12 -6.71
N ILE A 154 -15.90 7.44 -6.00
CA ILE A 154 -15.45 6.68 -4.83
C ILE A 154 -16.45 6.61 -3.66
N ASN A 155 -17.47 7.46 -3.67
CA ASN A 155 -18.57 7.40 -2.69
C ASN A 155 -19.41 6.12 -2.81
N THR A 156 -19.46 5.48 -3.99
CA THR A 156 -20.14 4.19 -4.19
C THR A 156 -19.28 3.00 -3.78
N LEU A 157 -17.97 3.21 -3.55
CA LEU A 157 -17.03 2.16 -3.15
C LEU A 157 -17.46 1.48 -1.85
N ALA A 158 -18.07 2.22 -0.93
CA ALA A 158 -18.51 1.68 0.35
C ALA A 158 -19.59 0.60 0.22
N GLU A 159 -20.48 0.72 -0.75
CA GLU A 159 -21.53 -0.27 -1.01
C GLU A 159 -20.95 -1.53 -1.66
N TRP A 160 -20.11 -1.34 -2.69
CA TRP A 160 -19.40 -2.44 -3.35
C TRP A 160 -18.53 -3.24 -2.37
N LEU A 161 -17.79 -2.57 -1.48
CA LEU A 161 -16.98 -3.24 -0.47
C LEU A 161 -17.82 -4.01 0.54
N LYS A 162 -19.00 -3.53 0.91
CA LYS A 162 -19.93 -4.25 1.80
C LYS A 162 -20.46 -5.52 1.14
N GLU A 163 -20.77 -5.47 -0.14
CA GLU A 163 -21.15 -6.67 -0.91
C GLU A 163 -20.00 -7.69 -0.91
N LYS A 164 -18.78 -7.25 -1.23
CA LYS A 164 -17.59 -8.11 -1.20
C LYS A 164 -17.26 -8.71 0.16
N LEU A 165 -17.53 -7.98 1.25
CA LEU A 165 -17.39 -8.51 2.60
C LEU A 165 -18.35 -9.68 2.90
N GLY A 166 -19.50 -9.75 2.23
CA GLY A 166 -20.42 -10.88 2.35
C GLY A 166 -19.88 -12.17 1.74
N GLU A 167 -18.95 -12.06 0.79
CA GLU A 167 -18.34 -13.20 0.08
C GLU A 167 -17.06 -13.69 0.76
N MET A 168 -16.39 -12.83 1.53
CA MET A 168 -15.05 -13.07 2.07
C MET A 168 -15.05 -13.43 3.55
N THR A 169 -14.13 -14.32 3.91
CA THR A 169 -13.82 -14.68 5.30
C THR A 169 -12.32 -14.48 5.52
N PHE A 170 -11.93 -14.16 6.76
CA PHE A 170 -10.53 -14.01 7.18
C PHE A 170 -10.17 -15.01 8.28
N ASP A 171 -10.83 -16.18 8.29
CA ASP A 171 -10.75 -17.22 9.32
C ASP A 171 -9.65 -18.26 9.04
N GLY A 172 -8.45 -17.80 8.67
CA GLY A 172 -7.34 -18.69 8.31
C GLY A 172 -6.03 -17.95 8.07
N ILE A 173 -5.01 -18.69 7.61
CA ILE A 173 -3.72 -18.10 7.23
C ILE A 173 -3.90 -17.42 5.87
N ILE A 174 -3.78 -16.09 5.87
CA ILE A 174 -3.94 -15.28 4.67
C ILE A 174 -2.63 -15.24 3.91
N VAL A 175 -2.69 -15.53 2.61
CA VAL A 175 -1.56 -15.49 1.68
C VAL A 175 -1.89 -14.54 0.53
N LEU A 176 -1.09 -13.50 0.37
CA LEU A 176 -1.25 -12.48 -0.66
C LEU A 176 -0.39 -12.78 -1.88
N SER A 177 -0.97 -12.58 -3.05
CA SER A 177 -0.27 -12.57 -4.33
C SER A 177 0.67 -11.34 -4.45
N PRO A 178 1.64 -11.34 -5.38
CA PRO A 178 2.60 -10.23 -5.52
C PRO A 178 1.95 -8.85 -5.76
N ILE A 179 0.83 -8.78 -6.49
CA ILE A 179 0.12 -7.51 -6.73
C ILE A 179 -0.50 -7.00 -5.42
N LEU A 180 -1.01 -7.88 -4.57
CA LEU A 180 -1.69 -7.51 -3.33
C LEU A 180 -0.74 -7.35 -2.14
N LEU A 181 0.50 -7.83 -2.24
CA LEU A 181 1.50 -7.78 -1.17
C LEU A 181 1.62 -6.41 -0.47
N PRO A 182 1.57 -5.25 -1.15
CA PRO A 182 1.64 -3.95 -0.49
C PRO A 182 0.54 -3.66 0.55
N ALA A 183 -0.58 -4.41 0.51
CA ALA A 183 -1.65 -4.31 1.51
C ALA A 183 -1.30 -4.99 2.84
N ARG A 184 -0.28 -5.86 2.86
CA ARG A 184 0.05 -6.76 3.97
C ARG A 184 0.05 -6.07 5.33
N TRP A 185 0.82 -5.00 5.49
CA TRP A 185 0.95 -4.30 6.78
C TRP A 185 -0.39 -3.78 7.29
N LEU A 186 -1.21 -3.16 6.43
CA LEU A 186 -2.52 -2.63 6.83
C LEU A 186 -3.50 -3.75 7.16
N MET A 187 -3.45 -4.86 6.42
CA MET A 187 -4.25 -6.04 6.76
C MET A 187 -3.87 -6.60 8.14
N GLU A 188 -2.58 -6.74 8.43
CA GLU A 188 -2.09 -7.17 9.75
C GLU A 188 -2.56 -6.21 10.85
N LYS A 189 -2.44 -4.90 10.61
CA LYS A 189 -2.90 -3.83 11.51
C LYS A 189 -4.40 -3.90 11.79
N TYR A 190 -5.24 -4.18 10.79
CA TYR A 190 -6.71 -4.16 10.93
C TYR A 190 -7.30 -5.50 11.39
N LEU A 191 -6.73 -6.62 10.95
CA LEU A 191 -7.21 -7.97 11.28
C LEU A 191 -6.57 -8.52 12.55
N ASN A 192 -5.47 -7.91 13.03
CA ASN A 192 -4.67 -8.40 14.15
C ASN A 192 -4.27 -9.88 13.97
N THR A 193 -3.88 -10.24 12.74
CA THR A 193 -3.42 -11.58 12.35
C THR A 193 -2.22 -11.46 11.42
N GLU A 194 -1.39 -12.50 11.37
CA GLU A 194 -0.26 -12.57 10.45
C GLU A 194 -0.75 -12.72 9.00
N VAL A 195 -0.18 -11.94 8.08
CA VAL A 195 -0.48 -12.02 6.64
C VAL A 195 0.82 -12.32 5.89
N LYS A 196 0.81 -13.40 5.10
CA LYS A 196 2.01 -13.88 4.40
C LYS A 196 2.00 -13.43 2.95
N GLY A 197 3.19 -13.15 2.40
CA GLY A 197 3.36 -13.14 0.95
C GLY A 197 3.46 -14.58 0.42
N HIS A 198 3.12 -14.78 -0.84
CA HIS A 198 3.29 -16.07 -1.51
C HIS A 198 4.75 -16.61 -1.46
N GLU A 199 5.74 -15.72 -1.34
CA GLU A 199 7.18 -16.04 -1.27
C GLU A 199 7.60 -16.59 0.10
N ASP A 200 6.98 -16.08 1.17
CA ASP A 200 7.33 -16.37 2.57
C ASP A 200 6.59 -17.60 3.12
N PHE A 201 5.84 -18.29 2.26
CA PHE A 201 4.90 -19.32 2.67
C PHE A 201 5.57 -20.70 2.83
N LEU A 202 5.54 -21.24 4.06
CA LEU A 202 6.14 -22.54 4.39
C LEU A 202 5.15 -23.71 4.51
N GLY A 203 3.86 -23.52 4.23
CA GLY A 203 2.88 -24.63 4.19
C GLY A 203 2.53 -25.27 5.54
N THR A 204 2.90 -24.65 6.66
CA THR A 204 2.72 -25.25 7.99
C THR A 204 1.30 -25.06 8.52
N GLY A 205 0.51 -26.14 8.47
CA GLY A 205 -0.74 -26.40 9.22
C GLY A 205 -1.84 -25.32 9.23
N GLY A 206 -3.03 -25.63 8.69
CA GLY A 206 -4.23 -24.81 8.88
C GLY A 206 -5.16 -24.79 7.68
N ALA A 207 -6.17 -23.92 7.74
CA ALA A 207 -6.95 -23.47 6.59
C ALA A 207 -6.27 -22.24 5.98
N TYR A 208 -6.13 -22.23 4.66
CA TYR A 208 -5.44 -21.17 3.92
C TYR A 208 -6.43 -20.34 3.11
N ILE A 209 -6.17 -19.05 3.06
CA ILE A 209 -6.95 -18.09 2.29
C ILE A 209 -5.99 -17.38 1.35
N PHE A 210 -6.04 -17.73 0.08
CA PHE A 210 -5.28 -17.05 -0.96
C PHE A 210 -6.11 -15.89 -1.49
N ILE A 211 -5.53 -14.70 -1.50
CA ILE A 211 -6.14 -13.51 -2.09
C ILE A 211 -5.27 -13.10 -3.27
N THR A 212 -5.88 -13.07 -4.46
CA THR A 212 -5.21 -12.89 -5.75
C THR A 212 -5.90 -11.82 -6.58
N THR A 213 -5.27 -11.42 -7.69
CA THR A 213 -5.93 -10.69 -8.77
C THR A 213 -5.98 -11.55 -10.03
N GLY A 214 -6.78 -11.17 -11.03
CA GLY A 214 -6.76 -11.83 -12.33
C GLY A 214 -5.38 -11.82 -13.00
N GLY A 215 -4.56 -10.81 -12.72
CA GLY A 215 -3.22 -10.65 -13.31
C GLY A 215 -2.15 -11.58 -12.73
N ASP A 216 -2.33 -12.09 -11.52
CA ASP A 216 -1.32 -12.88 -10.82
C ASP A 216 -1.84 -14.17 -10.17
N VAL A 217 -3.09 -14.56 -10.43
CA VAL A 217 -3.68 -15.83 -9.95
C VAL A 217 -2.80 -17.05 -10.21
N LEU A 218 -2.12 -17.08 -11.37
CA LEU A 218 -1.26 -18.20 -11.75
C LEU A 218 -0.03 -18.35 -10.84
N THR A 219 0.41 -17.28 -10.17
CA THR A 219 1.58 -17.30 -9.28
C THR A 219 1.34 -18.15 -8.04
N VAL A 220 0.10 -18.17 -7.53
CA VAL A 220 -0.26 -18.94 -6.33
C VAL A 220 -0.96 -20.26 -6.64
N ARG A 221 -1.53 -20.40 -7.84
CA ARG A 221 -2.35 -21.56 -8.22
C ARG A 221 -1.64 -22.91 -8.07
N ARG A 222 -0.33 -22.96 -8.37
CA ARG A 222 0.47 -24.18 -8.16
C ARG A 222 0.53 -24.56 -6.68
N MET A 223 0.75 -23.58 -5.80
CA MET A 223 0.83 -23.77 -4.35
C MET A 223 -0.52 -24.22 -3.80
N GLU A 224 -1.61 -23.63 -4.29
CA GLU A 224 -2.95 -24.04 -3.90
C GLU A 224 -3.26 -25.49 -4.26
N PHE A 225 -2.94 -25.92 -5.48
CA PHE A 225 -3.15 -27.30 -5.89
C PHE A 225 -2.35 -28.29 -5.04
N GLU A 226 -1.10 -27.94 -4.70
CA GLU A 226 -0.25 -28.75 -3.83
C GLU A 226 -0.81 -28.84 -2.39
N LEU A 227 -1.33 -27.74 -1.86
CA LEU A 227 -1.98 -27.74 -0.53
C LEU A 227 -3.26 -28.58 -0.54
N ARG A 228 -4.09 -28.44 -1.57
CA ARG A 228 -5.33 -29.22 -1.73
C ARG A 228 -5.02 -30.70 -1.89
N SER A 229 -4.00 -31.08 -2.67
CA SER A 229 -3.60 -32.49 -2.83
C SER A 229 -3.05 -33.09 -1.53
N ASN A 230 -2.42 -32.27 -0.68
CA ASN A 230 -1.99 -32.63 0.67
C ASN A 230 -3.12 -32.59 1.73
N GLY A 231 -4.39 -32.54 1.29
CA GLY A 231 -5.57 -32.58 2.15
C GLY A 231 -5.81 -31.32 2.99
N LYS A 232 -5.22 -30.18 2.62
CA LYS A 232 -5.43 -28.90 3.30
C LYS A 232 -6.68 -28.18 2.79
N SER A 233 -7.35 -27.47 3.68
CA SER A 233 -8.45 -26.57 3.30
C SER A 233 -7.87 -25.29 2.68
N VAL A 234 -8.26 -24.99 1.45
CA VAL A 234 -7.80 -23.81 0.70
C VAL A 234 -9.03 -23.08 0.17
N LYS A 235 -9.18 -21.81 0.56
CA LYS A 235 -10.10 -20.86 -0.05
C LYS A 235 -9.31 -19.91 -0.93
N GLU A 236 -9.87 -19.56 -2.08
CA GLU A 236 -9.29 -18.61 -3.03
C GLU A 236 -10.28 -17.46 -3.24
N TYR A 237 -9.80 -16.23 -3.14
CA TYR A 237 -10.54 -15.02 -3.42
C TYR A 237 -9.82 -14.21 -4.49
N THR A 238 -10.49 -13.97 -5.61
CA THR A 238 -9.97 -13.11 -6.69
C THR A 238 -10.57 -11.72 -6.59
N PHE A 239 -9.70 -10.72 -6.45
CA PHE A 239 -10.02 -9.31 -6.47
C PHE A 239 -9.90 -8.78 -7.90
N ASP A 240 -10.99 -8.83 -8.66
CA ASP A 240 -11.04 -8.42 -10.07
C ASP A 240 -11.28 -6.91 -10.20
N VAL A 241 -10.25 -6.14 -9.84
CA VAL A 241 -10.18 -4.68 -9.98
C VAL A 241 -8.83 -4.30 -10.60
N ASP A 242 -8.66 -3.03 -11.01
CA ASP A 242 -7.38 -2.59 -11.56
C ASP A 242 -6.22 -2.91 -10.59
N PRO A 243 -5.10 -3.50 -11.06
CA PRO A 243 -3.96 -3.86 -10.21
C PRO A 243 -3.38 -2.71 -9.37
N LEU A 244 -3.54 -1.45 -9.78
CA LEU A 244 -3.11 -0.27 -9.01
C LEU A 244 -4.04 0.01 -7.82
N LEU A 245 -5.32 -0.35 -7.93
CA LEU A 245 -6.35 -0.15 -6.91
C LEU A 245 -6.52 -1.38 -6.01
N ALA A 246 -6.22 -2.58 -6.52
CA ALA A 246 -6.40 -3.84 -5.80
C ALA A 246 -5.83 -3.87 -4.36
N PRO A 247 -4.55 -3.54 -4.10
CA PRO A 247 -4.03 -3.54 -2.72
C PRO A 247 -4.67 -2.45 -1.85
N ILE A 248 -5.05 -1.32 -2.44
CA ILE A 248 -5.71 -0.21 -1.74
C ILE A 248 -7.11 -0.63 -1.30
N TYR A 249 -7.88 -1.23 -2.21
CA TYR A 249 -9.24 -1.69 -1.92
C TYR A 249 -9.27 -2.87 -0.97
N LEU A 250 -8.29 -3.78 -1.04
CA LEU A 250 -8.13 -4.84 -0.05
C LEU A 250 -7.83 -4.27 1.34
N SER A 251 -6.97 -3.25 1.44
CA SER A 251 -6.70 -2.54 2.70
C SER A 251 -7.96 -1.86 3.26
N LEU A 252 -8.79 -1.29 2.39
CA LEU A 252 -10.06 -0.67 2.78
C LEU A 252 -11.13 -1.70 3.16
N LEU A 253 -11.20 -2.82 2.44
CA LEU A 253 -12.08 -3.94 2.76
C LEU A 253 -11.75 -4.51 4.14
N THR A 254 -10.46 -4.71 4.43
CA THR A 254 -10.02 -5.20 5.75
C THR A 254 -10.24 -4.18 6.87
N TYR A 255 -10.10 -2.89 6.60
CA TYR A 255 -10.53 -1.84 7.53
C TYR A 255 -12.02 -1.94 7.87
N LEU A 256 -12.88 -2.20 6.88
CA LEU A 256 -14.32 -2.36 7.13
C LEU A 256 -14.68 -3.68 7.80
N PHE A 257 -13.88 -4.72 7.58
CA PHE A 257 -14.00 -5.99 8.29
C PHE A 257 -13.59 -5.86 9.77
N LYS A 258 -12.67 -4.92 10.10
CA LYS A 258 -12.12 -4.71 11.44
C LYS A 258 -13.22 -4.90 12.48
N GLN A 259 -13.09 -5.97 13.26
CA GLN A 259 -14.05 -6.26 14.30
C GLN A 259 -14.08 -5.07 15.26
N PRO A 260 -15.26 -4.61 15.72
CA PRO A 260 -15.31 -3.62 16.79
C PRO A 260 -14.53 -4.18 17.98
N ALA A 261 -13.52 -3.44 18.45
CA ALA A 261 -12.76 -3.79 19.63
C ALA A 261 -13.73 -3.87 20.83
N GLY A 262 -14.02 -5.08 21.28
CA GLY A 262 -14.79 -5.35 22.51
C GLY A 262 -16.12 -6.05 22.29
N VAL A 263 -16.08 -7.38 22.21
CA VAL A 263 -16.94 -8.26 23.02
C VAL A 263 -16.07 -9.46 23.44
N LEU A 264 -15.35 -9.29 24.55
CA LEU A 264 -14.97 -10.40 25.42
C LEU A 264 -16.01 -10.45 26.55
#